data_AF-A0A3A9A8G4-F1
#
_entry.id   AF-A0A3A9A8G4-F1
#
_cell.length_a   1.000
_cell.length_b   1.000
_cell.length_c   1.000
_cell.angle_alpha   90.00
_cell.angle_beta   90.00
_cell.angle_gamma   90.00
#
_symmetry.space_group_name_H-M   'P 1'
#
loop_
_entity.id
_entity.type
_entity.pdbx_description
1 polymer ?
#
loop_
_entity_poly.entity_id
_entity_poly.type
_entity_poly.pdbx_seq_one_letter_code
_entity_poly.pdbx_strand_id
1 'polypeptide(L)'
;MKEIQNYNAPKYMNAGYSLIEDGIYKIEAGKEILYVTSLTFMQEVELGEGKDAGEISQYPLEDVLDKFCCYVSDYYESLNLAQSQSCYLELASSSLEDIRQLHSIIGKHVYNKEIDGYVKLIIE
;
A
#
# COMPACT_ATOMS: atom_id res chain seq x y z
N MET A 1 5.01 -9.69 -0.34
CA MET A 1 5.14 -8.30 0.15
C MET A 1 5.62 -8.41 1.57
N LYS A 2 6.87 -8.04 1.81
CA LYS A 2 7.51 -8.09 3.13
C LYS A 2 8.06 -6.73 3.54
N GLU A 3 8.48 -6.65 4.79
CA GLU A 3 9.06 -5.44 5.39
C GLU A 3 8.15 -4.21 5.20
N ILE A 4 6.84 -4.42 5.34
CA ILE A 4 5.84 -3.36 5.11
C ILE A 4 5.96 -2.32 6.22
N GLN A 5 6.17 -1.07 5.84
CA GLN A 5 6.40 0.05 6.75
C GLN A 5 5.67 1.30 6.30
N ASN A 6 5.40 2.21 7.24
CA ASN A 6 4.98 3.56 6.90
C ASN A 6 6.07 4.29 6.10
N TYR A 7 5.68 4.92 5.00
CA TYR A 7 6.51 5.83 4.24
C TYR A 7 6.03 7.27 4.47
N ASN A 8 6.82 8.06 5.20
CA ASN A 8 6.53 9.48 5.44
C ASN A 8 6.88 10.31 4.19
N ALA A 9 5.96 10.34 3.23
CA ALA A 9 6.14 11.03 1.97
C ALA A 9 6.27 12.55 2.16
N PRO A 10 7.27 13.22 1.55
CA PRO A 10 7.46 14.67 1.72
C PRO A 10 6.24 15.52 1.35
N LYS A 11 5.39 15.04 0.44
CA LYS A 11 4.17 15.74 0.00
C LYS A 11 3.16 15.97 1.13
N TYR A 12 3.23 15.20 2.21
CA TYR A 12 2.37 15.36 3.38
C TYR A 12 2.66 16.61 4.21
N MET A 13 3.80 17.28 3.98
CA MET A 13 4.08 18.59 4.58
C MET A 13 3.35 19.74 3.87
N ASN A 14 2.72 19.48 2.71
CA ASN A 14 2.00 20.50 1.98
C ASN A 14 0.63 20.80 2.62
N ALA A 15 0.16 22.04 2.49
CA ALA A 15 -1.09 22.50 3.10
C ALA A 15 -2.37 21.74 2.70
N GLY A 16 -2.31 20.92 1.65
CA GLY A 16 -3.43 20.07 1.20
C GLY A 16 -3.64 18.80 2.02
N TYR A 17 -2.71 18.45 2.91
CA TYR A 17 -2.78 17.26 3.76
C TYR A 17 -2.94 17.65 5.22
N SER A 18 -3.86 16.99 5.91
CA SER A 18 -4.06 17.13 7.36
C SER A 18 -3.75 15.81 8.06
N LEU A 19 -2.76 15.79 8.95
CA LEU A 19 -2.45 14.61 9.74
C LEU A 19 -3.64 14.24 10.64
N ILE A 20 -4.06 12.97 10.59
CA ILE A 20 -5.13 12.43 11.44
C ILE A 20 -4.52 11.53 12.53
N GLU A 21 -3.67 10.59 12.09
CA GLU A 21 -2.93 9.64 12.93
C GLU A 21 -1.52 9.45 12.32
N ASP A 22 -0.60 8.84 13.05
CA ASP A 22 0.75 8.58 12.52
C ASP A 22 0.68 7.80 11.20
N GLY A 23 1.21 8.38 10.12
CA GLY A 23 1.14 7.83 8.76
C GLY A 23 -0.22 7.95 8.05
N ILE A 24 -1.27 8.48 8.68
CA ILE A 24 -2.61 8.64 8.08
C ILE A 24 -2.96 10.13 7.94
N TYR A 25 -3.28 10.52 6.72
CA TYR A 25 -3.59 11.91 6.37
C TYR A 25 -4.97 12.01 5.74
N LYS A 26 -5.64 13.14 5.97
CA LYS A 26 -6.86 13.53 5.28
C LYS A 26 -6.52 14.52 4.18
N ILE A 27 -7.17 14.35 3.02
CA ILE A 27 -7.16 15.30 1.91
C ILE A 27 -8.57 15.67 1.48
N GLU A 28 -8.73 16.86 0.92
CA GLU A 28 -9.95 17.30 0.25
C GLU A 28 -9.77 17.17 -1.27
N ALA A 29 -10.45 16.19 -1.86
CA ALA A 29 -10.44 15.92 -3.30
C ALA A 29 -11.72 16.51 -3.93
N GLY A 30 -11.70 17.81 -4.19
CA GLY A 30 -12.88 18.53 -4.69
C GLY A 30 -13.99 18.62 -3.64
N LYS A 31 -15.05 17.83 -3.77
CA LYS A 31 -16.16 17.77 -2.81
C LYS A 31 -16.08 16.57 -1.86
N GLU A 32 -15.11 15.70 -2.06
CA GLU A 32 -14.96 14.46 -1.32
C GLU A 32 -13.81 14.57 -0.32
N ILE A 33 -13.94 13.83 0.78
CA ILE A 33 -12.88 13.65 1.75
C ILE A 33 -12.28 12.27 1.51
N LEU A 34 -10.97 12.21 1.38
CA LEU A 34 -10.22 10.96 1.31
C LEU A 34 -9.25 10.89 2.46
N TYR A 35 -8.98 9.67 2.89
CA TYR A 35 -7.93 9.32 3.83
C TYR A 35 -6.86 8.55 3.07
N VAL A 36 -5.61 8.94 3.29
CA VAL A 36 -4.46 8.38 2.58
C VAL A 36 -3.38 7.96 3.56
N THR A 37 -2.66 6.91 3.19
CA THR A 37 -1.43 6.47 3.83
C THR A 37 -0.43 6.11 2.76
N SER A 38 0.85 6.29 3.03
CA SER A 38 1.90 5.78 2.17
C SER A 38 2.65 4.64 2.84
N LEU A 39 2.81 3.54 2.10
CA LEU A 39 3.53 2.36 2.56
C LEU A 39 4.73 2.11 1.66
N THR A 40 5.79 1.56 2.27
CA THR A 40 6.89 0.93 1.54
C THR A 40 6.95 -0.55 1.88
N PHE A 41 7.36 -1.37 0.91
CA PHE A 41 7.47 -2.82 1.04
C PHE A 41 8.46 -3.38 0.02
N MET A 42 8.84 -4.64 0.20
CA MET A 42 9.64 -5.40 -0.77
C MET A 42 8.81 -6.52 -1.41
N GLN A 43 9.04 -6.74 -2.70
CA GLN A 43 8.44 -7.84 -3.44
C GLN A 43 9.24 -9.13 -3.29
N GLU A 44 8.57 -10.28 -3.47
CA GLU A 44 9.15 -11.62 -3.34
C GLU A 44 8.89 -12.45 -4.59
N VAL A 45 9.90 -12.55 -5.45
CA VAL A 45 9.84 -13.30 -6.72
C VAL A 45 9.52 -14.78 -6.48
N GLU A 46 10.03 -15.34 -5.38
CA GLU A 46 9.77 -16.71 -4.94
C GLU A 46 8.29 -16.99 -4.61
N LEU A 47 7.49 -15.94 -4.35
CA LEU A 47 6.05 -15.99 -4.11
C LEU A 47 5.23 -15.51 -5.33
N GLY A 48 5.89 -15.31 -6.48
CA GLY A 48 5.23 -14.92 -7.73
C GLY A 48 5.00 -13.41 -7.88
N GLU A 49 5.67 -12.59 -7.06
CA GLU A 49 5.58 -11.13 -7.13
C GLU A 49 6.61 -10.53 -8.11
N GLY A 50 6.61 -9.21 -8.23
CA GLY A 50 7.46 -8.48 -9.16
C GLY A 50 8.94 -8.55 -8.76
N LYS A 51 9.82 -8.43 -9.76
CA LYS A 51 11.26 -8.58 -9.56
C LYS A 51 11.88 -7.39 -8.81
N ASP A 52 11.36 -6.20 -9.06
CA ASP A 52 11.84 -4.94 -8.50
C ASP A 52 10.73 -3.89 -8.57
N ALA A 53 10.96 -2.73 -7.97
CA ALA A 53 9.96 -1.67 -7.85
C ALA A 53 9.55 -1.04 -9.20
N GLY A 54 10.30 -1.27 -10.28
CA GLY A 54 9.91 -0.82 -11.62
C GLY A 54 8.69 -1.57 -12.17
N GLU A 55 8.36 -2.72 -11.58
CA GLU A 55 7.19 -3.53 -11.91
C GLU A 55 6.55 -4.05 -10.61
N ILE A 56 5.69 -3.24 -10.00
CA ILE A 56 4.91 -3.66 -8.83
C ILE A 56 3.85 -4.67 -9.29
N SER A 57 3.90 -5.87 -8.73
CA SER A 57 2.98 -6.96 -9.02
C SER A 57 1.57 -6.66 -8.54
N GLN A 58 0.59 -7.07 -9.33
CA GLN A 58 -0.82 -7.06 -8.96
C GLN A 58 -1.12 -8.05 -7.82
N TYR A 59 -0.35 -9.14 -7.69
CA TYR A 59 -0.50 -10.12 -6.61
C TYR A 59 0.66 -9.97 -5.63
N PRO A 60 0.42 -9.74 -4.32
CA PRO A 60 -0.86 -9.74 -3.61
C PRO A 60 -1.56 -8.37 -3.52
N LEU A 61 -1.08 -7.34 -4.21
CA LEU A 61 -1.56 -5.97 -4.06
C LEU A 61 -3.09 -5.84 -4.24
N GLU A 62 -3.67 -6.33 -5.32
CA GLU A 62 -5.10 -6.22 -5.61
C GLU A 62 -5.95 -6.90 -4.52
N ASP A 63 -5.55 -8.08 -4.03
CA ASP A 63 -6.24 -8.74 -2.93
C ASP A 63 -6.19 -7.93 -1.62
N VAL A 64 -5.10 -7.21 -1.37
CA VAL A 64 -4.98 -6.28 -0.24
C VAL A 64 -5.91 -5.09 -0.44
N LEU A 65 -5.92 -4.48 -1.62
CA LEU A 65 -6.79 -3.36 -1.97
C LEU A 65 -8.27 -3.74 -1.79
N ASP A 66 -8.68 -4.89 -2.32
CA ASP A 66 -10.04 -5.40 -2.20
C ASP A 66 -10.40 -5.71 -0.75
N LYS A 67 -9.51 -6.39 -0.01
CA LYS A 67 -9.75 -6.77 1.40
C LYS A 67 -10.00 -5.57 2.30
N PHE A 68 -9.28 -4.47 2.06
CA PHE A 68 -9.35 -3.26 2.88
C PHE A 68 -10.13 -2.12 2.21
N CYS A 69 -10.81 -2.36 1.09
CA CYS A 69 -11.59 -1.35 0.35
C CYS A 69 -10.78 -0.08 0.04
N CYS A 70 -9.52 -0.24 -0.37
CA CYS A 70 -8.59 0.83 -0.70
C CYS A 70 -8.24 0.81 -2.19
N TYR A 71 -7.62 1.87 -2.69
CA TYR A 71 -7.04 1.92 -4.04
C TYR A 71 -5.70 2.68 -4.03
N VAL A 72 -4.87 2.46 -5.04
CA VAL A 72 -3.62 3.21 -5.21
C VAL A 72 -3.93 4.62 -5.73
N SER A 73 -3.57 5.66 -4.98
CA SER A 73 -3.70 7.05 -5.41
C SER A 73 -2.41 7.63 -5.99
N ASP A 74 -1.26 7.04 -5.66
CA ASP A 74 0.05 7.46 -6.18
C ASP A 74 1.01 6.26 -6.24
N TYR A 75 1.62 6.05 -7.40
CA TYR A 75 2.62 5.01 -7.62
C TYR A 75 4.04 5.50 -7.37
N TYR A 76 4.27 6.76 -6.98
CA TYR A 76 5.60 7.31 -6.72
C TYR A 76 6.62 6.92 -7.82
N GLU A 77 6.28 7.10 -9.09
CA GLU A 77 7.04 6.57 -10.25
C GLU A 77 8.53 6.95 -10.22
N SER A 78 8.88 8.10 -9.63
CA SER A 78 10.27 8.54 -9.49
C SER A 78 11.08 7.77 -8.44
N LEU A 79 10.42 7.08 -7.51
CA LEU A 79 11.02 6.20 -6.49
C LEU A 79 11.00 4.73 -6.93
N ASN A 80 9.94 4.33 -7.63
CA ASN A 80 9.70 2.98 -8.09
C ASN A 80 10.41 2.71 -9.43
N LEU A 81 11.73 2.50 -9.33
CA LEU A 81 12.62 2.31 -10.46
C LEU A 81 13.06 0.85 -10.60
N ALA A 82 13.41 0.47 -11.83
CA ALA A 82 14.04 -0.82 -12.10
C ALA A 82 15.25 -1.05 -11.18
N GLN A 83 15.46 -2.30 -10.76
CA GLN A 83 16.48 -2.74 -9.81
C GLN A 83 16.33 -2.24 -8.35
N SER A 84 15.42 -1.30 -8.04
CA SER A 84 15.10 -0.95 -6.66
C SER A 84 14.30 -2.07 -6.00
N GLN A 85 14.64 -2.43 -4.76
CA GLN A 85 13.91 -3.47 -4.04
C GLN A 85 12.74 -2.93 -3.22
N SER A 86 12.80 -1.64 -2.86
CA SER A 86 11.74 -0.96 -2.10
C SER A 86 10.72 -0.38 -3.07
N CYS A 87 9.49 -0.85 -2.93
CA CYS A 87 8.31 -0.30 -3.58
C CYS A 87 7.69 0.77 -2.67
N TYR A 88 7.04 1.77 -3.27
CA TYR A 88 6.36 2.84 -2.56
C TYR A 88 4.98 3.05 -3.17
N LEU A 89 3.92 3.03 -2.37
CA LEU A 89 2.56 3.32 -2.84
C LEU A 89 1.87 4.25 -1.87
N GLU A 90 1.10 5.20 -2.39
CA GLU A 90 0.05 5.86 -1.63
C GLU A 90 -1.27 5.13 -1.86
N LEU A 91 -1.92 4.80 -0.76
CA LEU A 91 -3.18 4.08 -0.72
C LEU A 91 -4.25 5.00 -0.14
N ALA A 92 -5.43 4.99 -0.75
CA ALA A 92 -6.53 5.89 -0.43
C ALA A 92 -7.85 5.14 -0.22
N SER A 93 -8.70 5.68 0.65
CA SER A 93 -10.11 5.31 0.81
C SER A 93 -10.93 6.52 1.23
N SER A 94 -12.23 6.49 0.95
CA SER A 94 -13.19 7.46 1.49
C SER A 94 -13.51 7.21 2.98
N SER A 95 -13.09 6.06 3.51
CA SER A 95 -13.29 5.64 4.90
C SER A 95 -11.97 5.67 5.67
N LEU A 96 -11.95 6.37 6.81
CA LEU A 96 -10.80 6.36 7.73
C LEU A 96 -10.57 4.96 8.31
N GLU A 97 -11.66 4.22 8.56
CA GLU A 97 -11.57 2.89 9.16
C GLU A 97 -10.95 1.86 8.22
N ASP A 98 -11.13 2.04 6.91
CA ASP A 98 -10.51 1.20 5.89
C ASP A 98 -8.98 1.38 5.90
N ILE A 99 -8.51 2.63 5.98
CA ILE A 99 -7.07 2.94 6.10
C ILE A 99 -6.48 2.42 7.41
N ARG A 100 -7.23 2.52 8.53
CA ARG A 100 -6.80 1.94 9.81
C ARG A 100 -6.70 0.41 9.75
N GLN A 101 -7.65 -0.26 9.11
CA GLN A 101 -7.58 -1.71 8.92
C GLN A 101 -6.42 -2.09 8.00
N LEU A 102 -6.18 -1.33 6.92
CA LEU A 102 -5.02 -1.51 6.07
C LEU A 102 -3.71 -1.40 6.87
N HIS A 103 -3.58 -0.42 7.78
CA HIS A 103 -2.41 -0.27 8.67
C HIS A 103 -2.10 -1.52 9.50
N SER A 104 -3.05 -2.42 9.73
CA SER A 104 -2.82 -3.68 10.44
C SER A 104 -1.81 -4.61 9.75
N ILE A 105 -1.49 -4.38 8.47
CA ILE A 105 -0.48 -5.16 7.73
C ILE A 105 0.95 -4.62 7.93
N ILE A 106 1.13 -3.47 8.58
CA ILE A 106 2.47 -2.93 8.85
C ILE A 106 3.22 -3.90 9.76
N GLY A 107 4.47 -4.22 9.39
CA GLY A 107 5.30 -5.22 10.06
C GLY A 107 4.88 -6.67 9.81
N LYS A 108 3.90 -6.92 8.93
CA LYS A 108 3.43 -8.26 8.55
C LYS A 108 4.08 -8.73 7.26
N HIS A 109 4.04 -10.04 7.04
CA HIS A 109 4.30 -10.66 5.75
C HIS A 109 2.97 -10.91 5.04
N VAL A 110 2.83 -10.39 3.83
CA VAL A 110 1.60 -10.46 3.05
C VAL A 110 1.88 -11.09 1.70
N TYR A 111 1.20 -12.17 1.36
CA TYR A 111 1.43 -12.91 0.13
C TYR A 111 0.23 -13.76 -0.26
N ASN A 112 0.15 -14.14 -1.53
CA ASN A 112 -0.83 -15.10 -2.00
C ASN A 112 -0.32 -16.53 -1.89
N LYS A 113 -1.20 -17.46 -1.49
CA LYS A 113 -0.88 -18.88 -1.42
C LYS A 113 -2.04 -19.72 -1.94
N GLU A 114 -1.73 -20.75 -2.72
CA GLU A 114 -2.72 -21.75 -3.10
C GLU A 114 -3.03 -22.68 -1.92
N ILE A 115 -4.31 -22.75 -1.54
CA ILE A 115 -4.83 -23.60 -0.47
C ILE A 115 -6.14 -24.22 -0.97
N ASP A 116 -6.18 -25.55 -1.05
CA ASP A 116 -7.34 -26.33 -1.52
C ASP A 116 -7.82 -25.94 -2.93
N GLY A 117 -6.89 -25.59 -3.84
CA GLY A 117 -7.20 -25.19 -5.21
C GLY A 117 -7.70 -23.74 -5.36
N TYR A 118 -7.64 -22.95 -4.28
CA TYR A 118 -7.96 -21.53 -4.29
C TYR A 118 -6.74 -20.69 -3.92
N VAL A 119 -6.55 -19.56 -4.61
CA VAL A 119 -5.59 -18.54 -4.18
C VAL A 119 -6.20 -17.79 -3.00
N LYS A 120 -5.47 -17.73 -1.88
CA LYS A 120 -5.86 -17.00 -0.68
C LYS A 120 -4.81 -15.96 -0.33
N LEU A 121 -5.25 -14.80 0.14
CA LEU A 121 -4.38 -13.80 0.74
C LEU A 121 -4.00 -14.24 2.17
N ILE A 122 -2.71 -14.29 2.45
CA ILE A 122 -2.14 -14.60 3.76
C ILE A 122 -1.54 -13.31 4.34
N ILE A 123 -1.77 -13.07 5.63
CA ILE A 123 -1.23 -11.94 6.40
C ILE A 123 -0.76 -12.52 7.74
N GLU A 124 0.55 -12.51 8.02
CA GLU A 124 1.16 -13.09 9.23
C GLU A 124 2.15 -12.19 9.96
#